data_AF-A0A414FMI4-F1
#
_entry.id   AF-A0A414FMI4-F1
#
_cell.length_a   1.000
_cell.length_b   1.000
_cell.length_c   1.000
_cell.angle_alpha   90.00
_cell.angle_beta   90.00
_cell.angle_gamma   90.00
#
_symmetry.space_group_name_H-M   'P 1'
#
loop_
_entity.id
_entity.type
_entity.pdbx_description
1 polymer ?
#
loop_
_entity_poly.entity_id
_entity_poly.type
_entity_poly.pdbx_seq_one_letter_code
_entity_poly.pdbx_strand_id
1 'polypeptide(L)'
;MDNYINTESLILDTLTDAPVVFEVNNKKYSIYPPTLGKTLLIDRLKRKLSINPERSKANPLEEALRVCEENKEIVLQLLAYCTLRMKGDIQNEACIKERISVLSELGPDELATLLLTVISDTTISDLIKHFGIDKDNDNRREIARVKNSNNTVMFGGHSIWGTLIDFACERYGWSFDYIMWEISYNNLLMLFNDRSDSIYLTDEERKKAHLRQSGAVINADNPANMAKIKAMHWD
;
A
#
# COMPACT_ATOMS: atom_id res chain seq x y z
N MET A 1 10.07 8.17 21.61
CA MET A 1 9.45 6.89 22.00
C MET A 1 9.38 6.12 20.71
N ASP A 2 10.36 5.25 20.46
CA ASP A 2 10.45 4.51 19.20
C ASP A 2 9.30 3.52 19.17
N ASN A 3 8.29 3.80 18.34
CA ASN A 3 7.22 2.88 18.02
C ASN A 3 7.87 1.71 17.27
N TYR A 4 8.27 0.67 17.99
CA TYR A 4 8.41 -0.65 17.39
C TYR A 4 7.01 -1.02 16.90
N ILE A 5 6.73 -0.75 15.63
CA ILE A 5 5.61 -1.37 14.93
C ILE A 5 5.80 -2.87 15.17
N ASN A 6 4.86 -3.50 15.87
CA ASN A 6 4.86 -4.94 16.00
C ASN A 6 4.56 -5.52 14.62
N THR A 7 5.62 -5.77 13.85
CA THR A 7 5.50 -6.14 12.45
C THR A 7 4.74 -7.44 12.26
N GLU A 8 4.81 -8.36 13.23
CA GLU A 8 4.00 -9.59 13.23
C GLU A 8 2.50 -9.27 13.31
N SER A 9 2.10 -8.31 14.14
CA SER A 9 0.71 -7.82 14.18
C SER A 9 0.32 -7.20 12.84
N LEU A 10 1.16 -6.33 12.28
CA LEU A 10 0.86 -5.68 11.00
C LEU A 10 0.70 -6.70 9.86
N ILE A 11 1.54 -7.74 9.83
CA ILE A 11 1.43 -8.85 8.87
C ILE A 11 0.13 -9.61 9.09
N LEU A 12 -0.19 -10.00 10.33
CA LEU A 12 -1.42 -10.71 10.66
C LEU A 12 -2.67 -9.90 10.29
N ASP A 13 -2.70 -8.63 10.68
CA ASP A 13 -3.80 -7.71 10.44
C ASP A 13 -4.01 -7.52 8.93
N THR A 14 -2.93 -7.43 8.16
CA THR A 14 -3.00 -7.35 6.70
C THR A 14 -3.54 -8.63 6.09
N LEU A 15 -2.99 -9.80 6.45
CA LEU A 15 -3.41 -11.09 5.88
C LEU A 15 -4.84 -11.47 6.24
N THR A 16 -5.33 -11.05 7.40
CA THR A 16 -6.68 -11.35 7.90
C THR A 16 -7.71 -10.26 7.60
N ASP A 17 -7.30 -9.18 6.94
CA ASP A 17 -8.10 -7.98 6.72
C ASP A 17 -8.75 -7.45 8.02
N ALA A 18 -7.95 -7.40 9.09
CA ALA A 18 -8.42 -7.00 10.41
C ALA A 18 -8.97 -5.56 10.37
N PRO A 19 -10.25 -5.34 10.75
CA PRO A 19 -10.83 -4.02 10.73
C PRO A 19 -10.51 -3.20 11.98
N VAL A 20 -10.53 -1.88 11.85
CA VAL A 20 -10.52 -0.98 13.02
C VAL A 20 -11.94 -0.83 13.55
N VAL A 21 -12.18 -1.25 14.79
CA VAL A 21 -13.51 -1.23 15.41
C VAL A 21 -13.72 0.04 16.21
N PHE A 22 -14.91 0.62 16.09
CA PHE A 22 -15.36 1.78 16.87
C PHE A 22 -16.84 1.63 17.24
N GLU A 23 -17.35 2.53 18.07
CA GLU A 23 -18.73 2.48 18.57
C GLU A 23 -19.45 3.79 18.30
N VAL A 24 -20.71 3.71 17.89
CA VAL A 24 -21.63 4.86 17.80
C VAL A 24 -22.92 4.46 18.50
N ASN A 25 -23.33 5.22 19.51
CA ASN A 25 -24.58 4.96 20.25
C ASN A 25 -24.75 3.50 20.71
N ASN A 26 -23.72 2.96 21.35
CA ASN A 26 -23.67 1.57 21.85
C ASN A 26 -23.75 0.47 20.77
N LYS A 27 -23.56 0.83 19.49
CA LYS A 27 -23.47 -0.11 18.38
C LYS A 27 -22.07 -0.11 17.80
N LYS A 28 -21.52 -1.31 17.62
CA LYS A 28 -20.18 -1.50 17.06
C LYS A 28 -20.20 -1.37 15.54
N TYR A 29 -19.21 -0.67 15.03
CA TYR A 29 -18.92 -0.47 13.62
C TYR A 29 -17.45 -0.70 13.35
N SER A 30 -17.10 -0.81 12.07
CA SER A 30 -15.77 -1.24 11.64
C SER A 30 -15.36 -0.47 10.40
N ILE A 31 -14.13 0.03 10.40
CA ILE A 31 -13.43 0.48 9.20
C ILE A 31 -12.73 -0.75 8.64
N TYR A 32 -13.12 -1.17 7.44
CA TYR A 32 -12.53 -2.32 6.77
C TYR A 32 -11.36 -1.87 5.89
N PRO A 33 -10.30 -2.71 5.75
CA PRO A 33 -9.31 -2.52 4.70
C PRO A 33 -10.01 -2.36 3.34
N PRO A 34 -9.67 -1.31 2.56
CA PRO A 34 -10.38 -1.03 1.33
C PRO A 34 -10.05 -2.08 0.28
N THR A 35 -11.03 -2.49 -0.51
CA THR A 35 -10.81 -3.26 -1.74
C THR A 35 -10.41 -2.31 -2.87
N LEU A 36 -9.95 -2.84 -4.01
CA LEU A 36 -9.54 -1.98 -5.13
C LEU A 36 -10.66 -1.02 -5.57
N GLY A 37 -11.90 -1.50 -5.69
CA GLY A 37 -13.05 -0.67 -6.03
C GLY A 37 -13.34 0.43 -5.00
N LYS A 38 -13.24 0.12 -3.70
CA LYS A 38 -13.39 1.13 -2.63
C LYS A 38 -12.27 2.17 -2.69
N THR A 39 -11.03 1.76 -2.90
CA THR A 39 -9.88 2.66 -3.01
C THR A 39 -10.13 3.71 -4.10
N LEU A 40 -10.61 3.31 -5.29
CA LEU A 40 -10.91 4.24 -6.38
C LEU A 40 -12.01 5.25 -6.02
N LEU A 41 -13.05 4.82 -5.31
CA LEU A 41 -14.14 5.69 -4.83
C LEU A 41 -13.62 6.67 -3.77
N ILE A 42 -12.87 6.16 -2.80
CA ILE A 42 -12.28 6.93 -1.70
C ILE A 42 -11.28 7.95 -2.26
N ASP A 43 -10.39 7.57 -3.18
CA ASP A 43 -9.40 8.47 -3.79
C ASP A 43 -10.05 9.63 -4.54
N ARG A 44 -11.20 9.37 -5.19
CA ARG A 44 -12.00 10.43 -5.82
C ARG A 44 -12.51 11.44 -4.79
N LEU A 45 -12.88 11.00 -3.58
CA LEU A 45 -13.31 11.88 -2.50
C LEU A 45 -12.12 12.57 -1.83
N LYS A 46 -11.02 11.85 -1.59
CA LYS A 46 -9.77 12.41 -1.04
C LYS A 46 -9.26 13.59 -1.85
N ARG A 47 -9.31 13.52 -3.19
CA ARG A 47 -8.95 14.64 -4.08
C ARG A 47 -9.81 15.89 -3.93
N LYS A 48 -11.03 15.76 -3.39
CA LYS A 48 -11.91 16.89 -3.08
C LYS A 48 -11.70 17.43 -1.68
N LEU A 49 -11.04 16.66 -0.81
CA LEU A 49 -10.63 17.15 0.50
C LEU A 49 -9.43 18.08 0.28
N SER A 50 -9.59 19.35 0.65
CA SER A 50 -8.53 20.35 0.58
C SER A 50 -7.50 20.16 1.70
N ILE A 51 -6.93 18.96 1.83
CA ILE A 51 -5.94 18.62 2.87
C ILE A 51 -4.63 19.34 2.56
N ASN A 52 -4.15 20.13 3.52
CA ASN A 52 -2.89 20.83 3.42
C ASN A 52 -1.74 19.89 3.82
N PRO A 53 -0.80 19.56 2.91
CA PRO A 53 0.26 18.60 3.20
C PRO A 53 1.23 19.05 4.31
N GLU A 54 1.49 20.36 4.41
CA GLU A 54 2.38 20.90 5.44
C GLU A 54 1.74 20.83 6.82
N ARG A 55 0.45 21.20 6.92
CA ARG A 55 -0.32 21.08 8.17
C ARG A 55 -0.52 19.62 8.57
N SER A 56 -0.81 18.75 7.60
CA SER A 56 -0.99 17.32 7.83
C SER A 56 0.25 16.66 8.40
N LYS A 57 1.46 17.18 8.12
CA LYS A 57 2.71 16.73 8.74
C LYS A 57 2.95 17.35 10.11
N ALA A 58 2.70 18.66 10.25
CA ALA A 58 3.01 19.40 11.48
C ALA A 58 2.02 19.14 12.62
N ASN A 59 0.73 19.14 12.32
CA ASN A 59 -0.35 18.89 13.28
C ASN A 59 -1.49 18.09 12.63
N PRO A 60 -1.34 16.76 12.49
CA PRO A 60 -2.27 15.92 11.73
C PRO A 60 -3.72 15.97 12.24
N LEU A 61 -3.91 15.98 13.57
CA LEU A 61 -5.24 15.98 14.18
C LEU A 61 -5.96 17.32 13.95
N GLU A 62 -5.25 18.45 14.12
CA GLU A 62 -5.81 19.79 13.88
C GLU A 62 -6.22 19.96 12.41
N GLU A 63 -5.41 19.46 11.48
CA GLU A 63 -5.73 19.47 10.06
C GLU A 63 -6.93 18.56 9.74
N ALA A 64 -7.02 17.38 10.36
CA ALA A 64 -8.18 16.49 10.21
C ALA A 64 -9.47 17.13 10.73
N LEU A 65 -9.43 17.80 11.88
CA LEU A 65 -10.56 18.56 12.45
C LEU A 65 -11.04 19.65 11.49
N ARG A 66 -10.12 20.50 11.00
CA ARG A 66 -10.43 21.54 10.02
C ARG A 66 -11.09 20.96 8.76
N VAL A 67 -10.57 19.85 8.24
CA VAL A 67 -11.14 19.18 7.07
C VAL A 67 -12.54 18.63 7.36
N CYS A 68 -12.78 18.08 8.55
CA CYS A 68 -14.09 17.62 8.98
C CYS A 68 -15.10 18.76 9.11
N GLU A 69 -14.68 19.94 9.53
CA GLU A 69 -15.54 21.13 9.61
C GLU A 69 -15.89 21.69 8.23
N GLU A 70 -14.88 21.90 7.37
CA GLU A 70 -15.07 22.53 6.06
C GLU A 70 -15.74 21.60 5.03
N ASN A 71 -15.50 20.29 5.12
CA ASN A 71 -15.90 19.31 4.11
C ASN A 71 -16.69 18.14 4.71
N LYS A 72 -17.50 18.40 5.74
CA LYS A 72 -18.20 17.38 6.54
C LYS A 72 -18.92 16.32 5.69
N GLU A 73 -19.67 16.74 4.67
CA GLU A 73 -20.42 15.82 3.80
C GLU A 73 -19.50 14.84 3.05
N ILE A 74 -18.37 15.32 2.54
CA ILE A 74 -17.40 14.50 1.81
C ILE A 74 -16.71 13.53 2.77
N VAL A 75 -16.37 13.99 3.98
CA VAL A 75 -15.76 13.15 5.02
C VAL A 75 -16.72 12.03 5.44
N LEU A 76 -18.00 12.35 5.71
CA LEU A 76 -19.01 11.37 6.07
C LEU A 76 -19.21 10.34 4.95
N GLN A 77 -19.26 10.77 3.69
CA GLN A 77 -19.37 9.85 2.56
C GLN A 77 -18.14 8.95 2.42
N LEU A 78 -16.94 9.49 2.62
CA LEU A 78 -15.69 8.73 2.60
C LEU A 78 -15.69 7.66 3.69
N LEU A 79 -16.01 8.04 4.93
CA LEU A 79 -16.09 7.12 6.05
C LEU A 79 -17.21 6.08 5.86
N ALA A 80 -18.31 6.45 5.21
CA ALA A 80 -19.36 5.50 4.86
C ALA A 80 -18.83 4.39 3.93
N TYR A 81 -18.06 4.72 2.90
CA TYR A 81 -17.44 3.70 2.05
C TYR A 81 -16.44 2.81 2.80
N CYS A 82 -15.73 3.37 3.77
CA CYS A 82 -14.76 2.61 4.58
C CYS A 82 -15.45 1.65 5.56
N THR A 83 -16.70 1.92 5.93
CA THR A 83 -17.45 1.16 6.94
C THR A 83 -18.48 0.19 6.35
N LEU A 84 -18.76 0.28 5.06
CA LEU A 84 -19.55 -0.72 4.33
C LEU A 84 -18.62 -1.80 3.79
N ARG A 85 -18.96 -3.07 4.00
CA ARG A 85 -18.10 -4.20 3.59
C ARG A 85 -18.40 -4.65 2.17
N MET A 86 -19.67 -4.99 1.90
CA MET A 86 -20.08 -5.72 0.70
C MET A 86 -20.28 -4.78 -0.50
N LYS A 87 -19.95 -5.28 -1.69
CA LYS A 87 -20.23 -4.60 -2.97
C LYS A 87 -21.67 -4.10 -3.07
N GLY A 88 -22.64 -4.95 -2.68
CA GLY A 88 -24.06 -4.63 -2.74
C GLY A 88 -24.43 -3.38 -1.93
N ASP A 89 -23.88 -3.25 -0.73
CA ASP A 89 -24.13 -2.10 0.14
C ASP A 89 -23.49 -0.82 -0.41
N ILE A 90 -22.28 -0.95 -0.96
CA ILE A 90 -21.50 0.17 -1.53
C ILE A 90 -22.14 0.70 -2.81
N GLN A 91 -22.84 -0.15 -3.57
CA GLN A 91 -23.55 0.24 -4.78
C GLN A 91 -24.99 0.69 -4.50
N ASN A 92 -25.45 0.59 -3.25
CA ASN A 92 -26.78 0.98 -2.84
C ASN A 92 -26.76 2.36 -2.15
N GLU A 93 -27.32 3.36 -2.84
CA GLU A 93 -27.39 4.73 -2.34
C GLU A 93 -28.13 4.85 -1.00
N ALA A 94 -29.15 4.02 -0.76
CA ALA A 94 -29.89 4.03 0.51
C ALA A 94 -29.00 3.54 1.67
N CYS A 95 -28.22 2.48 1.46
CA CYS A 95 -27.27 1.97 2.46
C CYS A 95 -26.18 3.01 2.77
N ILE A 96 -25.68 3.71 1.75
CA ILE A 96 -24.70 4.80 1.95
C ILE A 96 -25.32 5.93 2.78
N LYS A 97 -26.54 6.37 2.45
CA LYS A 97 -27.22 7.45 3.19
C LYS A 97 -27.52 7.07 4.63
N GLU A 98 -27.98 5.85 4.87
CA GLU A 98 -28.18 5.32 6.23
C GLU A 98 -26.87 5.34 7.01
N ARG A 99 -25.78 4.88 6.40
CA ARG A 99 -24.45 4.89 7.02
C ARG A 99 -23.98 6.30 7.35
N ILE A 100 -24.17 7.25 6.44
CA ILE A 100 -23.86 8.67 6.65
C ILE A 100 -24.66 9.22 7.83
N SER A 101 -25.95 8.88 7.94
CA SER A 101 -26.80 9.31 9.06
C SER A 101 -26.24 8.84 10.39
N VAL A 102 -25.85 7.56 10.50
CA VAL A 102 -25.21 7.02 11.71
C VAL A 102 -23.91 7.76 12.03
N LEU A 103 -23.03 7.93 11.04
CA LEU A 103 -21.75 8.60 11.24
C LEU A 103 -21.89 10.09 11.57
N SER A 104 -23.01 10.73 11.19
CA SER A 104 -23.26 12.14 11.48
C SER A 104 -23.54 12.43 12.96
N GLU A 105 -23.84 11.38 13.75
CA GLU A 105 -24.05 11.45 15.19
C GLU A 105 -22.74 11.56 15.98
N LEU A 106 -21.59 11.30 15.33
CA LEU A 106 -20.27 11.42 15.93
C LEU A 106 -19.86 12.88 16.16
N GLY A 107 -19.13 13.11 17.25
CA GLY A 107 -18.50 14.39 17.53
C GLY A 107 -17.37 14.74 16.55
N PRO A 108 -16.96 16.03 16.46
CA PRO A 108 -15.88 16.46 15.58
C PRO A 108 -14.55 15.72 15.82
N ASP A 109 -14.17 15.50 17.08
CA ASP A 109 -12.94 14.80 17.45
C ASP A 109 -12.95 13.32 17.02
N GLU A 110 -14.10 12.67 17.15
CA GLU A 110 -14.29 11.28 16.74
C GLU A 110 -14.20 11.16 15.22
N LEU A 111 -14.88 12.04 14.48
CA LEU A 111 -14.81 12.10 13.01
C LEU A 111 -13.38 12.36 12.52
N ALA A 112 -12.66 13.29 13.15
CA ALA A 112 -11.28 13.59 12.80
C ALA A 112 -10.35 12.39 13.07
N THR A 113 -10.57 11.67 14.18
CA THR A 113 -9.80 10.46 14.51
C THR A 113 -10.04 9.34 13.50
N LEU A 114 -11.29 9.09 13.11
CA LEU A 114 -11.63 8.11 12.08
C LEU A 114 -11.06 8.51 10.72
N LEU A 115 -11.16 9.78 10.35
CA LEU A 115 -10.57 10.29 9.11
C LEU A 115 -9.06 10.07 9.10
N LEU A 116 -8.36 10.43 10.19
CA LEU A 116 -6.92 10.25 10.33
C LEU A 116 -6.53 8.79 10.16
N THR A 117 -7.27 7.87 10.78
CA THR A 117 -7.08 6.42 10.64
C THR A 117 -7.10 5.98 9.17
N VAL A 118 -7.98 6.56 8.34
CA VAL A 118 -8.12 6.21 6.92
C VAL A 118 -7.10 6.89 6.01
N ILE A 119 -6.67 8.12 6.32
CA ILE A 119 -5.75 8.89 5.47
C ILE A 119 -4.27 8.65 5.81
N SER A 120 -3.97 8.23 7.04
CA SER A 120 -2.62 7.97 7.54
C SER A 120 -2.21 6.51 7.47
N ASP A 121 -2.95 5.66 6.76
CA ASP A 121 -2.59 4.25 6.57
C ASP A 121 -1.28 4.13 5.77
N THR A 122 -0.21 3.70 6.45
CA THR A 122 1.11 3.43 5.89
C THR A 122 1.42 1.94 5.74
N THR A 123 0.45 1.06 6.00
CA THR A 123 0.63 -0.41 6.12
C THR A 123 1.46 -0.98 4.98
N ILE A 124 1.13 -0.68 3.73
CA ILE A 124 1.83 -1.23 2.57
C ILE A 124 3.25 -0.70 2.43
N SER A 125 3.47 0.59 2.69
CA SER A 125 4.81 1.17 2.66
C SER A 125 5.71 0.52 3.72
N ASP A 126 5.16 0.28 4.91
CA ASP A 126 5.88 -0.32 6.02
C ASP A 126 6.22 -1.79 5.75
N LEU A 127 5.28 -2.57 5.20
CA LEU A 127 5.51 -3.97 4.81
C LEU A 127 6.51 -4.09 3.66
N ILE A 128 6.38 -3.28 2.61
CA ILE A 128 7.33 -3.28 1.47
C ILE A 128 8.76 -3.03 1.96
N LYS A 129 8.93 -2.05 2.85
CA LYS A 129 10.23 -1.72 3.43
C LYS A 129 10.75 -2.81 4.37
N HIS A 130 9.86 -3.40 5.19
CA HIS A 130 10.22 -4.46 6.13
C HIS A 130 10.77 -5.69 5.42
N PHE A 131 10.09 -6.15 4.36
CA PHE A 131 10.52 -7.30 3.57
C PHE A 131 11.65 -6.99 2.58
N GLY A 132 12.04 -5.72 2.43
CA GLY A 132 13.08 -5.31 1.48
C GLY A 132 12.63 -5.35 0.00
N ILE A 133 11.32 -5.38 -0.24
CA ILE A 133 10.73 -5.41 -1.58
C ILE A 133 11.01 -4.10 -2.33
N ASP A 134 11.20 -2.99 -1.61
CA ASP A 134 11.67 -1.72 -2.17
C ASP A 134 13.02 -1.88 -2.90
N LYS A 135 13.97 -2.58 -2.28
CA LYS A 135 15.29 -2.87 -2.87
C LYS A 135 15.18 -3.78 -4.08
N ASP A 136 14.32 -4.79 -4.03
CA ASP A 136 14.09 -5.68 -5.17
C ASP A 136 13.46 -4.94 -6.34
N ASN A 137 12.51 -4.04 -6.07
CA ASN A 137 11.93 -3.16 -7.08
C ASN A 137 12.96 -2.22 -7.72
N ASP A 138 13.89 -1.67 -6.93
CA ASP A 138 14.97 -0.85 -7.47
C ASP A 138 15.96 -1.69 -8.29
N ASN A 139 16.32 -2.89 -7.85
CA ASN A 139 17.12 -3.84 -8.63
C ASN A 139 16.44 -4.19 -9.96
N ARG A 140 15.12 -4.47 -9.95
CA ARG A 140 14.34 -4.75 -11.17
C ARG A 140 14.41 -3.57 -12.15
N ARG A 141 14.27 -2.33 -11.66
CA ARG A 141 14.37 -1.12 -12.48
C ARG A 141 15.75 -0.97 -13.11
N GLU A 142 16.81 -1.24 -12.36
CA GLU A 142 18.18 -1.13 -12.87
C GLU A 142 18.48 -2.22 -13.90
N ILE A 143 18.05 -3.45 -13.63
CA ILE A 143 18.12 -4.55 -14.61
C ILE A 143 17.39 -4.18 -15.90
N ALA A 144 16.17 -3.65 -15.81
CA ALA A 144 15.39 -3.25 -16.97
C ALA A 144 16.07 -2.17 -17.82
N ARG A 145 16.90 -1.29 -17.23
CA ARG A 145 17.66 -0.27 -17.97
C ARG A 145 18.83 -0.83 -18.75
N VAL A 146 19.50 -1.84 -18.22
CA VAL A 146 20.71 -2.41 -18.86
C VAL A 146 20.41 -3.60 -19.76
N LYS A 147 19.25 -4.23 -19.58
CA LYS A 147 18.84 -5.41 -20.34
C LYS A 147 18.72 -5.06 -21.81
N ASN A 148 19.45 -5.78 -22.65
CA ASN A 148 19.38 -5.56 -24.09
C ASN A 148 18.10 -6.20 -24.65
N SER A 149 17.22 -5.38 -25.24
CA SER A 149 15.88 -5.80 -25.70
C SER A 149 15.85 -6.25 -27.16
N ASN A 150 17.01 -6.58 -27.75
CA ASN A 150 17.18 -6.80 -29.20
C ASN A 150 16.12 -7.67 -29.89
N ASN A 151 15.45 -8.60 -29.19
CA ASN A 151 14.36 -9.43 -29.74
C ASN A 151 13.11 -9.50 -28.85
N THR A 152 12.94 -8.61 -27.85
CA THR A 152 11.79 -8.66 -26.94
C THR A 152 11.14 -7.30 -26.86
N VAL A 153 9.90 -7.22 -27.35
CA VAL A 153 9.05 -6.03 -27.27
C VAL A 153 7.88 -6.36 -26.38
N MET A 154 7.69 -5.56 -25.33
CA MET A 154 6.57 -5.69 -24.41
C MET A 154 5.53 -4.62 -24.75
N PHE A 155 4.25 -5.00 -24.71
CA PHE A 155 3.12 -4.10 -24.94
C PHE A 155 2.14 -4.22 -23.77
N GLY A 156 1.53 -3.11 -23.35
CA GLY A 156 0.54 -3.11 -22.28
C GLY A 156 1.14 -2.99 -20.87
N GLY A 157 0.30 -3.21 -19.84
CA GLY A 157 0.73 -3.12 -18.44
C GLY A 157 0.85 -1.68 -17.88
N HIS A 158 0.29 -0.68 -18.56
CA HIS A 158 0.39 0.74 -18.16
C HIS A 158 -0.74 1.23 -17.26
N SER A 159 -1.90 0.60 -17.36
CA SER A 159 -3.09 0.97 -16.59
C SER A 159 -3.34 -0.02 -15.48
N ILE A 160 -4.18 0.33 -14.52
CA ILE A 160 -4.60 -0.57 -13.44
C ILE A 160 -5.19 -1.89 -13.94
N TRP A 161 -5.81 -1.88 -15.13
CA TRP A 161 -6.26 -3.08 -15.82
C TRP A 161 -5.09 -4.00 -16.16
N GLY A 162 -4.06 -3.51 -16.84
CA GLY A 162 -2.91 -4.35 -17.20
C GLY A 162 -1.97 -4.66 -16.04
N THR A 163 -1.83 -3.75 -15.07
CA THR A 163 -0.85 -3.90 -13.98
C THR A 163 -1.36 -4.79 -12.85
N LEU A 164 -2.58 -4.58 -12.37
CA LEU A 164 -3.10 -5.30 -11.20
C LEU A 164 -4.15 -6.34 -11.55
N ILE A 165 -5.13 -5.97 -12.39
CA ILE A 165 -6.27 -6.86 -12.66
C ILE A 165 -5.87 -8.01 -13.56
N ASP A 166 -5.29 -7.72 -14.72
CA ASP A 166 -4.83 -8.72 -15.69
C ASP A 166 -3.82 -9.66 -15.01
N PHE A 167 -2.86 -9.10 -14.26
CA PHE A 167 -1.96 -9.88 -13.41
C PHE A 167 -2.68 -10.88 -12.49
N ALA A 168 -3.66 -10.42 -11.72
CA ALA A 168 -4.34 -11.28 -10.76
C ALA A 168 -5.25 -12.31 -11.45
N CYS A 169 -5.88 -11.94 -12.57
CA CYS A 169 -6.65 -12.83 -13.42
C CYS A 169 -5.77 -13.94 -14.00
N GLU A 170 -4.64 -13.59 -14.63
CA GLU A 170 -3.75 -14.54 -15.29
C GLU A 170 -3.03 -15.45 -14.29
N ARG A 171 -2.51 -14.88 -13.19
CA ARG A 171 -1.68 -15.62 -12.24
C ARG A 171 -2.49 -16.49 -11.29
N TYR A 172 -3.64 -15.99 -10.81
CA TYR A 172 -4.42 -16.65 -9.76
C TYR A 172 -5.78 -17.18 -10.24
N GLY A 173 -6.19 -16.89 -11.49
CA GLY A 173 -7.49 -17.31 -12.02
C GLY A 173 -8.66 -16.61 -11.33
N TRP A 174 -8.42 -15.47 -10.67
CA TRP A 174 -9.46 -14.75 -9.95
C TRP A 174 -10.39 -13.98 -10.88
N SER A 175 -11.66 -13.88 -10.50
CA SER A 175 -12.61 -13.08 -11.24
C SER A 175 -12.35 -11.59 -11.04
N PHE A 176 -12.72 -10.79 -12.04
CA PHE A 176 -12.72 -9.32 -11.94
C PHE A 176 -13.47 -8.84 -10.70
N ASP A 177 -14.60 -9.48 -10.37
CA ASP A 177 -15.43 -9.09 -9.23
C ASP A 177 -14.72 -9.31 -7.90
N TYR A 178 -14.06 -10.46 -7.75
CA TYR A 178 -13.27 -10.77 -6.56
C TYR A 178 -12.13 -9.76 -6.36
N ILE A 179 -11.38 -9.45 -7.43
CA ILE A 179 -10.28 -8.48 -7.39
C ILE A 179 -10.77 -7.08 -7.01
N MET A 180 -11.94 -6.68 -7.52
CA MET A 180 -12.49 -5.35 -7.28
C MET A 180 -13.11 -5.18 -5.89
N TRP A 181 -13.76 -6.23 -5.37
CA TRP A 181 -14.72 -6.06 -4.26
C TRP A 181 -14.58 -7.04 -3.10
N GLU A 182 -13.76 -8.08 -3.22
CA GLU A 182 -13.63 -9.11 -2.17
C GLU A 182 -12.26 -9.06 -1.50
N ILE A 183 -11.17 -9.14 -2.26
CA ILE A 183 -9.81 -9.05 -1.70
C ILE A 183 -9.47 -7.60 -1.32
N SER A 184 -8.80 -7.42 -0.17
CA SER A 184 -8.28 -6.11 0.20
C SER A 184 -7.20 -5.64 -0.77
N TYR A 185 -7.17 -4.34 -0.98
CA TYR A 185 -6.18 -3.69 -1.84
C TYR A 185 -4.77 -3.88 -1.27
N ASN A 186 -4.63 -3.93 0.05
CA ASN A 186 -3.36 -4.20 0.72
C ASN A 186 -2.82 -5.59 0.34
N ASN A 187 -3.63 -6.64 0.48
CA ASN A 187 -3.22 -7.98 0.07
C ASN A 187 -2.94 -8.08 -1.43
N LEU A 188 -3.77 -7.47 -2.28
CA LEU A 188 -3.55 -7.43 -3.73
C LEU A 188 -2.21 -6.76 -4.08
N LEU A 189 -1.88 -5.64 -3.44
CA LEU A 189 -0.62 -4.94 -3.64
C LEU A 189 0.56 -5.75 -3.14
N MET A 190 0.48 -6.41 -1.98
CA MET A 190 1.56 -7.27 -1.50
C MET A 190 1.81 -8.44 -2.46
N LEU A 191 0.76 -9.12 -2.93
CA LEU A 191 0.87 -10.19 -3.92
C LEU A 191 1.47 -9.73 -5.25
N PHE A 192 1.17 -8.49 -5.66
CA PHE A 192 1.77 -7.91 -6.86
C PHE A 192 3.25 -7.57 -6.65
N ASN A 193 3.58 -6.87 -5.56
CA ASN A 193 4.94 -6.35 -5.32
C ASN A 193 5.94 -7.45 -4.93
N ASP A 194 5.49 -8.45 -4.18
CA ASP A 194 6.31 -9.57 -3.70
C ASP A 194 6.25 -10.80 -4.60
N ARG A 195 5.82 -10.63 -5.86
CA ARG A 195 5.80 -11.73 -6.81
C ARG A 195 7.22 -12.21 -7.10
N SER A 196 7.43 -13.52 -7.03
CA SER A 196 8.68 -14.12 -7.50
C SER A 196 8.74 -14.08 -9.04
N ASP A 197 9.76 -13.44 -9.58
CA ASP A 197 10.10 -13.41 -10.99
C ASP A 197 11.62 -13.60 -11.17
N SER A 198 12.01 -14.16 -12.32
CA SER A 198 13.42 -14.40 -12.65
C SER A 198 13.75 -13.84 -14.02
N ILE A 199 14.82 -13.06 -14.10
CA ILE A 199 15.33 -12.49 -15.36
C ILE A 199 16.73 -13.05 -15.58
N TYR A 200 16.95 -13.69 -16.73
CA TYR A 200 18.28 -14.11 -17.12
C TYR A 200 19.12 -12.89 -17.52
N LEU A 201 20.36 -12.81 -17.02
CA LEU A 201 21.32 -11.77 -17.37
C LEU A 201 22.60 -12.40 -17.88
N THR A 202 23.14 -11.84 -18.96
CA THR A 202 24.51 -12.12 -19.39
C THR A 202 25.51 -11.51 -18.41
N ASP A 203 26.76 -11.99 -18.40
CA ASP A 203 27.80 -11.48 -17.50
C ASP A 203 28.04 -9.97 -17.66
N GLU A 204 27.96 -9.46 -18.88
CA GLU A 204 28.11 -8.05 -19.18
C GLU A 204 26.91 -7.21 -18.69
N GLU A 205 25.67 -7.69 -18.87
CA GLU A 205 24.48 -7.04 -18.31
C GLU A 205 24.52 -7.05 -16.77
N ARG A 206 24.96 -8.15 -16.16
CA ARG A 206 25.07 -8.29 -14.72
C ARG A 206 26.10 -7.32 -14.13
N LYS A 207 27.27 -7.18 -14.77
CA LYS A 207 28.29 -6.18 -14.39
C LYS A 207 27.75 -4.75 -14.49
N LYS A 208 27.05 -4.42 -15.59
CA LYS A 208 26.45 -3.09 -15.82
C LYS A 208 25.32 -2.75 -14.85
N ALA A 209 24.51 -3.74 -14.46
CA ALA A 209 23.44 -3.55 -13.47
C ALA A 209 23.98 -3.33 -12.03
N HIS A 210 25.30 -3.43 -11.81
CA HIS A 210 25.93 -3.33 -10.49
C HIS A 210 25.26 -4.21 -9.43
N LEU A 211 24.68 -5.35 -9.85
CA LEU A 211 24.00 -6.26 -8.94
C LEU A 211 25.03 -6.84 -7.98
N ARG A 212 24.83 -6.56 -6.69
CA ARG A 212 25.71 -7.06 -5.63
C ARG A 212 25.78 -8.58 -5.74
N GLN A 213 27.00 -9.14 -5.86
CA GLN A 213 27.18 -10.57 -5.63
C GLN A 213 26.68 -10.87 -4.22
N SER A 214 26.06 -12.03 -4.03
CA SER A 214 25.74 -12.54 -2.70
C SER A 214 27.07 -12.82 -1.97
N GLY A 215 27.62 -11.77 -1.38
CA GLY A 215 28.96 -11.71 -0.82
C GLY A 215 29.11 -10.42 -0.03
N ALA A 216 29.74 -10.51 1.15
CA ALA A 216 29.91 -9.37 2.04
C ALA A 216 30.70 -8.24 1.36
N VAL A 217 30.14 -7.03 1.35
CA VAL A 217 30.85 -5.83 0.90
C VAL A 217 31.90 -5.50 1.97
N ILE A 218 33.16 -5.71 1.63
CA ILE A 218 34.29 -5.33 2.47
C ILE A 218 34.73 -3.94 2.06
N ASN A 219 34.59 -2.95 2.95
CA ASN A 219 35.14 -1.62 2.71
C ASN A 219 36.68 -1.70 2.70
N ALA A 220 37.29 -1.46 1.54
CA ALA A 220 38.73 -1.53 1.33
C ALA A 220 39.51 -0.39 2.02
N ASP A 221 38.84 0.73 2.32
CA ASP A 221 39.44 1.89 2.99
C ASP A 221 39.43 1.75 4.52
N ASN A 222 38.80 0.70 5.06
CA ASN A 222 38.84 0.40 6.49
C ASN A 222 40.05 -0.49 6.82
N PRO A 223 41.04 -0.02 7.61
CA PRO A 223 42.24 -0.79 7.93
C PRO A 223 41.96 -2.13 8.62
N ALA A 224 40.82 -2.26 9.34
CA ALA A 224 40.42 -3.49 10.00
C ALA A 224 40.01 -4.61 9.04
N ASN A 225 39.71 -4.27 7.79
CA ASN A 225 39.27 -5.21 6.76
C ASN A 225 40.43 -5.75 5.90
N MET A 226 41.62 -5.17 6.03
CA MET A 226 42.79 -5.48 5.21
C MET A 226 43.24 -6.95 5.33
N ALA A 227 43.09 -7.53 6.52
CA ALA A 227 43.39 -8.95 6.77
C ALA A 227 42.41 -9.88 6.02
N LYS A 228 41.13 -9.50 5.92
CA LYS A 228 40.11 -10.26 5.19
C LYS A 228 40.33 -10.18 3.67
N ILE A 229 40.74 -9.01 3.16
CA ILE A 229 41.03 -8.80 1.74
C ILE A 229 42.25 -9.62 1.29
N LYS A 230 43.31 -9.64 2.12
CA LYS A 230 44.53 -10.42 1.84
C LYS A 230 44.32 -11.94 1.92
N ALA A 231 43.31 -12.39 2.66
CA ALA A 231 42.98 -13.81 2.82
C ALA A 231 42.05 -14.35 1.72
N MET A 232 41.54 -13.49 0.84
CA MET A 232 40.76 -13.93 -0.32
C MET A 232 41.70 -14.49 -1.39
N HIS A 233 41.40 -15.68 -1.91
CA HIS A 233 42.04 -16.23 -3.09
C HIS A 233 41.36 -15.65 -4.32
N TRP A 234 42.15 -14.98 -5.16
CA TRP A 234 41.70 -14.32 -6.38
C TRP A 234 42.19 -15.18 -7.55
N ASP A 235 41.35 -16.12 -7.97
CA ASP A 235 41.49 -16.82 -9.26
C ASP A 235 40.70 -16.09 -10.35
#